data_AF-X1KI43-F1
#
_entry.id   AF-X1KI43-F1
#
_cell.length_a   1.000
_cell.length_b   1.000
_cell.length_c   1.000
_cell.angle_alpha   90.00
_cell.angle_beta   90.00
_cell.angle_gamma   90.00
#
_symmetry.space_group_name_H-M   'P 1'
#
loop_
_entity.id
_entity.type
_entity.pdbx_description
1 polymer ?
#
loop_
_entity_poly.entity_id
_entity_poly.type
_entity_poly.pdbx_seq_one_letter_code
_entity_poly.pdbx_strand_id
1 'polypeptide(L)'
;MINLKLANILTAIAEIKKSSPDDKNILLGLIIAARTLRDNPESIEKIYSSGKLRELTGMEEPAYKLIKEYLDTGSIGLYEELKSKYSENLIRLVRISGLGKKRMFKIYDTFNIKSLEDLKD
;
A
#
# COMPACT_ATOMS: atom_id res chain seq x y z
N MET A 1 9.95 -1.17 -11.76
CA MET A 1 10.99 -1.15 -10.70
C MET A 1 10.37 -1.55 -9.37
N ILE A 2 11.07 -2.33 -8.54
CA ILE A 2 10.57 -2.86 -7.25
C ILE A 2 10.27 -1.75 -6.24
N ASN A 3 11.09 -0.70 -6.18
CA ASN A 3 10.86 0.50 -5.36
C ASN A 3 9.44 1.07 -5.54
N LEU A 4 9.04 1.32 -6.78
CA LEU A 4 7.73 1.88 -7.10
C LEU A 4 6.59 0.92 -6.75
N LYS A 5 6.80 -0.39 -6.93
CA LYS A 5 5.82 -1.41 -6.55
C LYS A 5 5.59 -1.42 -5.03
N LEU A 6 6.66 -1.43 -4.24
CA LEU A 6 6.59 -1.39 -2.78
C LEU A 6 5.99 -0.07 -2.28
N ALA A 7 6.37 1.07 -2.85
CA ALA A 7 5.77 2.37 -2.53
C ALA A 7 4.24 2.36 -2.72
N ASN A 8 3.76 1.75 -3.82
CA ASN A 8 2.33 1.62 -4.11
C ASN A 8 1.59 0.68 -3.15
N ILE A 9 2.27 -0.38 -2.68
CA ILE A 9 1.71 -1.32 -1.70
C ILE A 9 1.59 -0.66 -0.34
N LEU A 10 2.67 -0.03 0.17
CA LEU A 10 2.64 0.66 1.47
C LEU A 10 1.59 1.78 1.48
N THR A 11 1.46 2.53 0.37
CA THR A 11 0.39 3.54 0.22
C THR A 11 -1.00 2.92 0.30
N ALA A 12 -1.22 1.76 -0.33
CA ALA A 12 -2.53 1.09 -0.27
C ALA A 12 -2.86 0.60 1.14
N ILE A 13 -1.88 0.01 1.84
CA ILE A 13 -2.03 -0.45 3.23
C ILE A 13 -2.36 0.74 4.14
N ALA A 14 -1.64 1.86 3.98
CA ALA A 14 -1.88 3.10 4.70
C ALA A 14 -3.32 3.62 4.48
N GLU A 15 -3.76 3.70 3.21
CA GLU A 15 -5.11 4.18 2.89
C GLU A 15 -6.21 3.33 3.51
N ILE A 16 -6.04 2.01 3.53
CA ILE A 16 -7.00 1.08 4.13
C ILE A 16 -7.01 1.22 5.66
N LYS A 17 -5.85 1.31 6.31
CA LYS A 17 -5.75 1.45 7.77
C LYS A 17 -6.23 2.81 8.30
N LYS A 18 -6.47 3.79 7.41
CA LYS A 18 -6.92 5.14 7.79
C LYS A 18 -8.28 5.16 8.51
N SER A 19 -9.09 4.12 8.38
CA SER A 19 -10.39 4.00 9.05
C SER A 19 -10.28 3.74 10.57
N SER A 20 -9.10 3.37 11.09
CA SER A 20 -8.87 3.14 12.52
C SER A 20 -8.20 4.35 13.21
N PRO A 21 -8.80 4.95 14.26
CA PRO A 21 -8.26 6.12 14.97
C PRO A 21 -6.89 5.91 15.64
N ASP A 22 -6.60 4.69 16.08
CA ASP A 22 -5.38 4.33 16.83
C ASP A 22 -4.12 4.19 15.96
N ASP A 23 -4.25 4.26 14.63
CA ASP A 23 -3.19 3.96 13.67
C ASP A 23 -2.45 5.20 13.11
N LYS A 24 -2.65 6.41 13.65
CA LYS A 24 -2.11 7.67 13.05
C LYS A 24 -0.59 7.66 12.84
N ASN A 25 0.19 7.22 13.83
CA ASN A 25 1.65 7.19 13.72
C ASN A 25 2.10 6.13 12.72
N ILE A 26 1.44 4.97 12.72
CA ILE A 26 1.69 3.88 11.76
C ILE A 26 1.39 4.35 10.33
N LEU A 27 0.26 5.05 10.13
CA LEU A 27 -0.15 5.63 8.86
C LEU A 27 0.91 6.58 8.32
N LEU A 28 1.39 7.50 9.16
CA LEU A 28 2.43 8.46 8.79
C LEU A 28 3.74 7.74 8.43
N GLY A 29 4.17 6.76 9.22
CA GLY A 29 5.37 5.96 8.93
C GLY A 29 5.30 5.28 7.57
N LEU A 30 4.17 4.63 7.25
CA LEU A 30 3.96 3.98 5.94
C LEU A 30 3.97 4.96 4.76
N ILE A 31 3.39 6.16 4.92
CA ILE A 31 3.39 7.20 3.88
C ILE A 31 4.80 7.74 3.65
N ILE A 32 5.56 7.97 4.73
CA ILE A 32 6.94 8.44 4.65
C ILE A 32 7.80 7.37 3.95
N ALA A 33 7.71 6.11 4.38
CA ALA A 33 8.41 5.00 3.74
C ALA A 33 8.08 4.88 2.24
N ALA A 34 6.79 4.99 1.88
CA ALA A 34 6.36 4.94 0.49
C ALA A 34 6.94 6.08 -0.35
N ARG A 35 7.08 7.28 0.23
CA ARG A 35 7.73 8.41 -0.43
C ARG A 35 9.23 8.15 -0.59
N THR A 36 9.90 7.74 0.49
CA THR A 36 11.32 7.39 0.47
C THR A 36 11.63 6.37 -0.61
N LEU A 37 10.86 5.28 -0.72
CA LEU A 37 11.04 4.26 -1.76
C LEU A 37 10.93 4.84 -3.17
N ARG A 38 9.92 5.69 -3.41
CA ARG A 38 9.63 6.26 -4.73
C ARG A 38 10.73 7.22 -5.18
N ASP A 39 11.20 8.03 -4.25
CA ASP A 39 12.17 9.11 -4.52
C ASP A 39 13.62 8.59 -4.46
N ASN A 40 13.84 7.37 -3.92
CA ASN A 40 15.18 6.81 -3.80
C ASN A 40 15.72 6.34 -5.16
N PRO A 41 16.87 6.87 -5.62
CA PRO A 41 17.45 6.54 -6.92
C PRO A 41 18.09 5.14 -6.95
N GLU A 42 18.48 4.60 -5.80
CA GLU A 42 19.08 3.27 -5.70
C GLU A 42 18.00 2.17 -5.54
N SER A 43 18.26 0.97 -6.07
CA SER A 43 17.35 -0.17 -5.86
C SER A 43 17.28 -0.53 -4.39
N ILE A 44 16.06 -0.70 -3.89
CA ILE A 44 15.82 -1.09 -2.50
C ILE A 44 16.39 -2.47 -2.17
N GLU A 45 16.49 -3.36 -3.16
CA GLU A 45 17.11 -4.68 -3.01
C GLU A 45 18.59 -4.54 -2.63
N LYS A 46 19.31 -3.64 -3.31
CA LYS A 46 20.72 -3.39 -3.04
C LYS A 46 20.93 -2.78 -1.65
N ILE A 47 20.08 -1.84 -1.27
CA ILE A 47 20.11 -1.23 0.07
C ILE A 47 19.84 -2.29 1.14
N TYR A 48 18.85 -3.17 0.91
CA TYR A 48 18.54 -4.27 1.82
C TYR A 48 19.69 -5.25 1.96
N SER A 49 20.31 -5.70 0.86
CA SER A 49 21.49 -6.57 0.89
C SER A 49 22.68 -5.93 1.61
N SER A 50 22.78 -4.60 1.62
CA SER A 50 23.82 -3.88 2.36
C SER A 50 23.54 -3.68 3.86
N GLY A 51 22.38 -4.11 4.35
CA GLY A 51 21.96 -3.94 5.75
C GLY A 51 21.48 -2.53 6.12
N LYS A 52 21.41 -1.61 5.16
CA LYS A 52 21.13 -0.17 5.39
C LYS A 52 19.66 0.21 5.28
N LEU A 53 18.75 -0.75 5.11
CA LEU A 53 17.33 -0.46 4.92
C LEU A 53 16.74 0.40 6.06
N ARG A 54 17.10 0.12 7.31
CA ARG A 54 16.64 0.90 8.49
C ARG A 54 17.19 2.32 8.57
N GLU A 55 18.25 2.64 7.83
CA GLU A 55 18.85 3.97 7.82
C GLU A 55 18.04 4.96 6.95
N LEU A 56 17.17 4.44 6.07
CA LEU A 56 16.32 5.28 5.25
C LEU A 56 15.14 5.86 6.05
N THR A 57 14.77 7.10 5.75
CA THR A 57 13.66 7.80 6.41
C THR A 57 12.34 7.01 6.31
N GLY A 58 11.70 6.77 7.46
CA GLY A 58 10.43 6.06 7.55
C GLY A 58 10.55 4.52 7.50
N MET A 59 11.75 3.96 7.47
CA MET A 59 11.98 2.51 7.50
C MET A 59 12.03 1.93 8.92
N GLU A 60 11.07 2.33 9.73
CA GLU A 60 10.81 1.76 11.05
C GLU A 60 9.66 0.76 10.98
N GLU A 61 9.27 0.19 12.13
CA GLU A 61 8.08 -0.64 12.19
C GLU A 61 6.81 0.19 11.97
N PRO A 62 5.83 -0.28 11.17
CA PRO A 62 5.78 -1.58 10.50
C PRO A 62 6.35 -1.62 9.08
N ALA A 63 6.74 -0.47 8.50
CA ALA A 63 7.20 -0.38 7.11
C ALA A 63 8.39 -1.32 6.81
N TYR A 64 9.36 -1.37 7.72
CA TYR A 64 10.53 -2.25 7.61
C TYR A 64 10.12 -3.71 7.43
N LYS A 65 9.24 -4.24 8.29
CA LYS A 65 8.79 -5.64 8.22
C LYS A 65 8.11 -5.96 6.90
N LEU A 66 7.23 -5.09 6.43
CA LEU A 66 6.51 -5.29 5.16
C LEU A 66 7.47 -5.32 3.96
N ILE A 67 8.46 -4.41 3.94
CA ILE A 67 9.47 -4.39 2.87
C ILE A 67 10.35 -5.63 2.95
N LYS A 68 10.82 -5.97 4.14
CA LYS A 68 11.63 -7.18 4.39
C LYS A 68 10.88 -8.44 3.92
N GLU A 69 9.62 -8.59 4.32
CA GLU A 69 8.77 -9.72 3.93
C GLU A 69 8.67 -9.85 2.41
N TYR A 70 8.45 -8.74 1.70
CA TYR A 70 8.42 -8.76 0.24
C TYR A 70 9.77 -9.15 -0.38
N LEU A 71 10.87 -8.64 0.15
CA LEU A 71 12.20 -8.93 -0.38
C LEU A 71 12.64 -10.36 -0.10
N ASP A 72 12.21 -10.95 1.02
CA ASP A 72 12.55 -12.31 1.40
C ASP A 72 11.62 -13.35 0.72
N THR A 73 10.32 -13.02 0.56
CA THR A 73 9.29 -14.00 0.15
C THR A 73 8.64 -13.70 -1.20
N GLY A 74 8.83 -12.51 -1.75
CA GLY A 74 8.16 -12.02 -2.96
C GLY A 74 6.73 -11.50 -2.74
N SER A 75 6.20 -11.57 -1.53
CA SER A 75 4.82 -11.16 -1.20
C SER A 75 4.72 -10.47 0.16
N ILE A 76 3.59 -9.81 0.41
CA ILE A 76 3.27 -9.22 1.72
C ILE A 76 1.93 -9.81 2.14
N GLY A 77 1.92 -10.64 3.17
CA GLY A 77 0.73 -11.36 3.63
C GLY A 77 -0.42 -10.41 3.96
N LEU A 78 -0.12 -9.30 4.64
CA LEU A 78 -1.11 -8.25 4.90
C LEU A 78 -1.72 -7.72 3.60
N TYR A 79 -0.91 -7.49 2.56
CA TYR A 79 -1.43 -6.96 1.29
C TYR A 79 -2.28 -7.98 0.54
N GLU A 80 -1.92 -9.26 0.59
CA GLU A 80 -2.72 -10.34 -0.02
C GLU A 80 -4.04 -10.58 0.74
N GLU A 81 -4.03 -10.46 2.07
CA GLU A 81 -5.25 -10.48 2.89
C GLU A 81 -6.18 -9.34 2.51
N LEU A 82 -5.63 -8.12 2.41
CA LEU A 82 -6.39 -6.94 2.01
C LEU A 82 -6.96 -7.09 0.60
N LYS A 83 -6.17 -7.57 -0.37
CA LYS A 83 -6.67 -7.88 -1.73
C LYS A 83 -7.81 -8.91 -1.73
N SER A 84 -7.76 -9.90 -0.84
CA SER A 84 -8.81 -10.92 -0.75
C SER A 84 -10.10 -10.35 -0.15
N LYS A 85 -9.99 -9.40 0.79
CA LYS A 85 -11.13 -8.69 1.39
C LYS A 85 -11.78 -7.66 0.44
N TYR A 86 -10.98 -6.98 -0.37
CA TYR A 86 -11.43 -6.02 -1.37
C TYR A 86 -11.39 -6.67 -2.75
N SER A 87 -12.48 -7.33 -3.15
CA SER A 87 -12.60 -8.18 -4.35
C SER A 87 -11.87 -7.66 -5.60
N GLU A 88 -11.39 -8.58 -6.46
CA GLU A 88 -10.73 -8.27 -7.75
C GLU A 88 -11.51 -7.27 -8.63
N ASN A 89 -12.84 -7.26 -8.51
CA ASN A 89 -13.73 -6.32 -9.20
C ASN A 89 -13.46 -4.87 -8.82
N LEU A 90 -13.15 -4.60 -7.54
CA LEU A 90 -12.77 -3.28 -7.06
C LEU A 90 -11.42 -2.84 -7.65
N ILE A 91 -10.46 -3.76 -7.72
CA ILE A 91 -9.14 -3.51 -8.30
C ILE A 91 -9.23 -3.23 -9.80
N ARG A 92 -10.11 -3.94 -10.52
CA ARG A 92 -10.43 -3.67 -11.94
C ARG A 92 -11.06 -2.29 -12.14
N LEU A 93 -12.01 -1.92 -11.29
CA LEU A 93 -12.64 -0.60 -11.31
C LEU A 93 -11.62 0.55 -11.14
N VAL A 94 -10.65 0.39 -10.24
CA VAL A 94 -9.57 1.39 -10.02
C VAL A 94 -8.74 1.62 -11.29
N ARG A 95 -8.46 0.55 -12.05
CA ARG A 95 -7.67 0.66 -13.28
C ARG A 95 -8.46 1.26 -14.44
N ILE A 96 -9.75 0.96 -14.54
CA ILE A 96 -10.61 1.40 -15.66
C ILE A 96 -11.02 2.87 -15.52
N SER A 97 -11.30 3.34 -14.30
CA SER A 97 -11.90 4.66 -14.08
C SER A 97 -10.91 5.84 -14.03
N GLY A 98 -9.60 5.59 -13.95
CA GLY A 98 -8.60 6.65 -13.71
C GLY A 98 -8.79 7.38 -12.37
N LEU A 99 -9.70 6.91 -11.51
CA LEU A 99 -10.00 7.47 -10.21
C LEU A 99 -8.92 6.99 -9.22
N GLY A 100 -8.12 7.92 -8.70
CA GLY A 100 -7.15 7.61 -7.66
C GLY A 100 -7.78 6.89 -6.46
N LYS A 101 -7.08 5.88 -5.93
CA LYS A 101 -7.50 4.96 -4.85
C LYS A 101 -8.31 5.62 -3.72
N LYS A 102 -7.90 6.83 -3.28
CA LYS A 102 -8.60 7.66 -2.28
C LYS A 102 -10.09 7.89 -2.52
N ARG A 103 -10.52 8.17 -3.76
CA ARG A 103 -11.93 8.45 -4.07
C ARG A 103 -12.76 7.17 -4.04
N MET A 104 -12.18 6.05 -4.46
CA MET A 104 -12.91 4.79 -4.55
C MET A 104 -13.04 4.08 -3.21
N PHE A 105 -12.02 4.09 -2.35
CA PHE A 105 -12.16 3.58 -0.97
C PHE A 105 -13.27 4.33 -0.23
N LYS A 106 -13.39 5.64 -0.43
CA LYS A 106 -14.47 6.44 0.16
C LYS A 106 -15.85 6.04 -0.41
N ILE A 107 -15.96 5.74 -1.71
CA ILE A 107 -17.21 5.28 -2.32
C ILE A 107 -17.59 3.88 -1.81
N TYR A 108 -16.64 2.95 -1.72
CA TYR A 108 -16.90 1.59 -1.24
C TYR A 108 -17.31 1.56 0.24
N ASP A 109 -16.62 2.33 1.09
CA ASP A 109 -16.89 2.43 2.52
C ASP A 109 -18.21 3.17 2.82
N THR A 110 -18.60 4.12 1.94
CA THR A 110 -19.86 4.88 2.08
C THR A 110 -21.06 4.14 1.49
N PHE A 111 -20.88 3.32 0.45
CA PHE A 111 -22.00 2.74 -0.30
C PHE A 111 -22.12 1.20 -0.23
N ASN A 112 -21.17 0.46 0.36
CA ASN A 112 -21.19 -1.01 0.41
C ASN A 112 -21.41 -1.66 -0.97
N ILE A 113 -20.97 -0.97 -2.03
CA ILE A 113 -21.18 -1.35 -3.44
C ILE A 113 -20.22 -2.47 -3.78
N LYS A 114 -20.76 -3.69 -3.88
CA LYS A 114 -19.98 -4.91 -4.13
C LYS A 114 -19.80 -5.21 -5.63
N SER A 115 -20.44 -4.46 -6.53
CA SER A 115 -20.33 -4.71 -7.97
C SER A 115 -20.49 -3.45 -8.83
N LEU A 116 -20.06 -3.60 -10.09
CA LEU A 116 -20.19 -2.62 -11.17
C LEU A 116 -21.65 -2.21 -11.46
N GLU A 117 -22.63 -2.99 -10.97
CA GLU A 117 -24.06 -2.73 -11.19
C GLU A 117 -24.58 -1.53 -10.41
N ASP A 118 -23.98 -1.17 -9.26
CA ASP A 118 -24.46 -0.02 -8.46
C ASP A 118 -23.90 1.34 -8.95
N LEU A 119 -23.07 1.36 -9.99
CA LEU A 119 -22.46 2.59 -10.53
C LEU A 119 -23.26 3.20 -11.70
N LYS A 120 -24.44 2.65 -11.98
CA LYS A 120 -25.39 3.15 -12.96
C LYS A 120 -26.68 3.58 -12.24
N ASP A 121 -26.64 4.74 -11.59
CA ASP A 121 -27.73 5.72 -11.53
C ASP A 121 -27.18 7.09 -11.10
#